data_AF-A0A821BEC6-F1
#
_entry.id   AF-A0A821BEC6-F1
#
_cell.length_a   1.000
_cell.length_b   1.000
_cell.length_c   1.000
_cell.angle_alpha   90.00
_cell.angle_beta   90.00
_cell.angle_gamma   90.00
#
_symmetry.space_group_name_H-M   'P 1'
#
loop_
_entity.id
_entity.type
_entity.pdbx_description
1 polymer ?
#
loop_
_entity_poly.entity_id
_entity_poly.type
_entity_poly.pdbx_seq_one_letter_code
_entity_poly.pdbx_strand_id
1 'polypeptide(L)'
;DNAKAYHCLGTTDPLPDLIQRTNKYLLDLRLAKWITQKQYELLSIKPNEVELAHLYYLPKAHKPGTPLRPIISGLKHPTIKISKFLDDLLRPLFDQMALNSTVTSGFDLVKQLQQWARNNF
;
A
#
# COMPACT_ATOMS: atom_id res chain seq x y z
N ASP A 1 20.10 3.34 -28.34
CA ASP A 1 19.37 2.48 -27.38
C ASP A 1 18.34 3.28 -26.62
N ASN A 2 17.06 3.16 -26.99
CA ASN A 2 16.00 4.05 -26.49
C ASN A 2 14.69 3.31 -26.17
N ALA A 3 14.80 2.11 -25.60
CA ALA A 3 13.63 1.38 -25.12
C ALA A 3 13.12 2.04 -23.83
N LYS A 4 12.25 3.05 -23.95
CA LYS A 4 11.48 3.54 -22.79
C LYS A 4 10.60 2.39 -22.29
N ALA A 5 10.85 1.94 -21.07
CA ALA A 5 10.12 0.83 -20.44
C ALA A 5 8.62 1.13 -20.21
N TYR A 6 8.23 2.40 -20.22
CA TYR A 6 6.87 2.86 -19.98
C TYR A 6 6.41 3.83 -21.07
N HIS A 7 5.11 3.76 -21.38
CA HIS A 7 4.44 4.66 -22.31
C HIS A 7 3.55 5.65 -21.54
N CYS A 8 3.69 6.95 -21.82
CA CYS A 8 2.85 7.98 -21.22
C CYS A 8 1.50 8.02 -21.94
N LEU A 9 0.40 7.83 -21.21
CA LEU A 9 -0.95 7.83 -21.76
C LEU A 9 -1.57 9.24 -21.88
N GLY A 10 -0.95 10.25 -21.25
CA GLY A 10 -1.45 11.63 -21.24
C GLY A 10 -0.50 12.62 -21.93
N THR A 11 -1.04 13.78 -22.28
CA THR A 11 -0.30 14.91 -22.88
C THR A 11 0.39 15.78 -21.84
N THR A 12 -0.09 15.76 -20.60
CA THR A 12 0.42 16.57 -19.48
C THR A 12 0.80 15.67 -18.32
N ASP A 13 1.88 16.01 -17.62
CA ASP A 13 2.27 15.32 -16.39
C ASP A 13 1.34 15.73 -15.23
N PRO A 14 0.56 14.80 -14.65
CA PRO A 14 -0.31 15.10 -13.51
C PRO A 14 0.43 15.15 -12.16
N LEU A 15 1.71 14.76 -12.10
CA LEU A 15 2.46 14.68 -10.85
C LEU A 15 2.51 16.01 -10.07
N PRO A 16 2.75 17.17 -10.69
CA PRO A 16 2.80 18.45 -9.97
C PRO A 16 1.47 18.81 -9.28
N ASP A 17 0.34 18.64 -9.97
CA ASP A 17 -1.00 18.86 -9.39
C ASP A 17 -1.26 17.90 -8.23
N LEU A 18 -0.90 16.63 -8.39
CA LEU A 18 -1.08 15.62 -7.37
C LEU A 18 -0.26 15.94 -6.10
N ILE A 19 0.99 16.38 -6.25
CA ILE A 19 1.83 16.83 -5.13
C ILE A 19 1.17 18.03 -4.42
N GLN A 20 0.75 19.04 -5.19
CA GLN A 20 0.14 20.24 -4.65
C GLN A 20 -1.12 19.92 -3.84
N ARG A 21 -2.03 19.12 -4.41
CA ARG A 21 -3.28 18.72 -3.76
C ARG A 21 -3.03 17.90 -2.51
N THR A 22 -2.06 16.99 -2.53
CA THR A 22 -1.74 16.16 -1.36
C THR A 22 -1.14 16.99 -0.23
N ASN A 23 -0.21 17.89 -0.54
CA ASN A 23 0.35 18.81 0.47
C ASN A 23 -0.70 19.78 1.02
N LYS A 24 -1.61 20.28 0.17
CA LYS A 24 -2.75 21.09 0.61
C LYS A 24 -3.62 20.32 1.60
N TYR A 25 -3.97 19.07 1.29
CA TYR A 25 -4.76 18.23 2.18
C TYR A 25 -4.07 18.03 3.54
N LEU A 26 -2.76 17.74 3.55
CA LEU A 26 -1.98 17.62 4.78
C LEU A 26 -1.95 18.92 5.59
N LEU A 27 -1.87 20.07 4.93
CA LEU A 27 -1.93 21.37 5.59
C LEU A 27 -3.31 21.59 6.22
N ASP A 28 -4.39 21.28 5.50
CA ASP A 28 -5.76 21.42 5.99
C ASP A 28 -5.96 20.53 7.25
N LEU A 29 -5.44 19.29 7.25
CA LEU A 29 -5.45 18.41 8.43
C LEU A 29 -4.67 18.98 9.62
N ARG A 30 -3.50 19.58 9.37
CA ARG A 30 -2.68 20.23 10.41
C ARG A 30 -3.43 21.42 11.02
N LEU A 31 -4.01 22.28 10.18
CA LEU A 31 -4.73 23.48 10.63
C LEU A 31 -5.96 23.10 11.47
N ALA A 32 -6.65 22.03 11.08
CA ALA A 32 -7.75 21.46 11.85
C ALA A 32 -7.29 20.58 13.04
N LYS A 33 -5.97 20.53 13.33
CA LYS A 33 -5.36 19.82 14.47
C LYS A 33 -5.60 18.31 14.50
N TRP A 34 -5.86 17.69 13.34
CA TRP A 34 -5.96 16.23 13.20
C TRP A 34 -4.58 15.55 13.21
N ILE A 35 -3.55 16.28 12.79
CA ILE A 35 -2.15 15.84 12.85
C ILE A 35 -1.29 16.91 13.51
N THR A 36 -0.25 16.46 14.20
CA THR A 36 0.74 17.33 14.84
C THR A 36 1.67 17.99 13.82
N GLN A 37 2.40 19.03 14.25
CA GLN A 37 3.43 19.67 13.44
C GLN A 37 4.45 18.66 12.89
N LYS A 38 4.96 17.79 13.77
CA LYS A 38 5.96 16.78 13.43
C LYS A 38 5.41 15.78 12.40
N GLN A 39 4.16 15.34 12.57
CA GLN A 39 3.50 14.45 11.60
C GLN A 39 3.33 15.14 10.24
N TYR A 40 2.89 16.41 10.22
CA TYR A 40 2.79 17.18 8.99
C TYR A 40 4.13 17.27 8.24
N GLU A 41 5.22 17.58 8.94
CA GLU A 41 6.57 17.65 8.34
C GLU A 41 7.03 16.30 7.78
N LEU A 42 6.76 15.21 8.49
CA LEU A 42 7.12 13.85 8.05
C LEU A 42 6.29 13.41 6.84
N LEU A 43 5.00 13.78 6.79
CA LEU A 43 4.08 13.39 5.73
C LEU A 43 4.19 14.25 4.48
N SER A 44 4.66 15.50 4.61
CA SER A 44 4.80 16.44 3.50
C SER A 44 5.66 15.88 2.37
N ILE A 45 5.25 16.19 1.15
CA ILE A 45 5.82 15.64 -0.07
C ILE A 45 6.76 16.65 -0.69
N LYS A 46 7.96 16.20 -1.02
CA LYS A 46 8.92 16.96 -1.82
C LYS A 46 8.86 16.47 -3.27
N PRO A 47 8.84 17.38 -4.27
CA PRO A 47 8.71 16.98 -5.68
C PRO A 47 9.78 16.02 -6.18
N ASN A 48 10.99 16.05 -5.60
CA ASN A 48 12.11 15.19 -5.97
C ASN A 48 12.11 13.81 -5.29
N GLU A 49 11.13 13.50 -4.44
CA GLU A 49 11.04 12.24 -3.69
C GLU A 49 9.97 11.29 -4.24
N VAL A 50 9.13 11.73 -5.20
CA VAL A 50 7.91 11.02 -5.61
C VAL A 50 7.78 10.87 -7.13
N GLU A 51 7.03 9.85 -7.54
CA GLU A 51 6.71 9.57 -8.95
C GLU A 51 5.27 9.09 -9.09
N LEU A 52 4.75 9.07 -10.32
CA LEU A 52 3.42 8.51 -10.61
C LEU A 52 3.44 6.99 -10.49
N ALA A 53 2.27 6.42 -10.20
CA ALA A 53 2.13 4.98 -10.19
C ALA A 53 2.30 4.41 -11.61
N HIS A 54 3.03 3.30 -11.72
CA HIS A 54 3.26 2.61 -12.99
C HIS A 54 2.26 1.47 -13.17
N LEU A 55 1.51 1.49 -14.27
CA LEU A 55 0.68 0.36 -14.71
C LEU A 55 1.51 -0.56 -15.59
N TYR A 56 1.57 -1.84 -15.22
CA TYR A 56 2.16 -2.89 -16.06
C TYR A 56 1.38 -4.20 -15.94
N TYR A 57 1.66 -5.13 -16.84
CA TYR A 57 0.94 -6.41 -16.94
C TYR A 57 1.89 -7.57 -16.71
N LEU A 58 1.48 -8.51 -15.86
CA LEU A 58 2.20 -9.78 -15.68
C LEU A 58 1.46 -10.91 -16.40
N PRO A 59 2.16 -11.80 -17.12
CA PRO A 59 1.52 -12.92 -17.80
C PRO A 59 0.91 -13.92 -16.80
N LYS A 60 -0.23 -14.49 -17.18
CA LYS A 60 -0.99 -15.51 -16.48
C LYS A 60 -1.25 -16.68 -17.42
N ALA A 61 -0.17 -17.36 -17.82
CA ALA A 61 -0.21 -18.46 -18.80
C ALA A 61 -1.16 -19.62 -18.44
N HIS A 62 -1.49 -19.80 -17.15
CA HIS A 62 -2.39 -20.84 -16.65
C HIS A 62 -3.88 -20.49 -16.67
N LYS A 63 -4.28 -19.30 -17.15
CA LYS A 63 -5.71 -18.88 -17.23
C LYS A 63 -6.12 -18.62 -18.67
N PRO A 64 -6.74 -19.59 -19.36
CA PRO A 64 -7.31 -19.38 -20.69
C PRO A 64 -8.29 -18.20 -20.67
N GLY A 65 -8.24 -17.34 -21.70
CA GLY A 65 -9.12 -16.16 -21.80
C GLY A 65 -8.77 -14.98 -20.88
N THR A 66 -7.81 -15.11 -19.96
CA THR A 66 -7.33 -13.98 -19.13
C THR A 66 -5.80 -14.03 -18.99
N PRO A 67 -5.07 -13.74 -20.07
CA PRO A 67 -3.64 -14.00 -20.14
C PRO A 67 -2.78 -12.99 -19.35
N LEU A 68 -3.36 -11.91 -18.84
CA LEU A 68 -2.63 -10.83 -18.17
C LEU A 68 -3.24 -10.51 -16.80
N ARG A 69 -2.36 -10.18 -15.84
CA ARG A 69 -2.71 -9.60 -14.54
C ARG A 69 -2.24 -8.14 -14.55
N PRO A 70 -3.16 -7.16 -14.57
CA PRO A 70 -2.77 -5.77 -14.40
C PRO A 70 -2.24 -5.54 -12.99
N ILE A 71 -1.17 -4.75 -12.88
CA ILE A 71 -0.55 -4.33 -11.63
C ILE A 71 -0.34 -2.83 -11.69
N ILE A 72 -0.78 -2.13 -10.64
CA ILE A 72 -0.47 -0.72 -10.43
C ILE A 72 0.58 -0.66 -9.32
N SER A 73 1.81 -0.30 -9.66
CA SER A 73 2.89 -0.08 -8.70
C SER A 73 2.92 1.37 -8.26
N GLY A 74 2.46 1.62 -7.03
CA GLY A 74 2.52 2.92 -6.38
C GLY A 74 3.81 3.14 -5.56
N LEU A 75 4.93 2.54 -5.96
CA LEU A 75 6.21 2.80 -5.31
C LEU A 75 6.56 4.28 -5.46
N LYS A 76 6.96 4.93 -4.36
CA LYS A 76 7.19 6.38 -4.28
C LYS A 76 6.01 7.26 -4.72
N HIS A 77 4.80 6.73 -4.74
CA HIS A 77 3.61 7.56 -5.03
C HIS A 77 3.45 8.65 -3.96
N PRO A 78 2.92 9.84 -4.29
CA PRO A 78 2.60 10.91 -3.33
C PRO A 78 1.90 10.45 -2.04
N THR A 79 1.08 9.42 -2.12
CA THR A 79 0.33 8.90 -0.96
C THR A 79 1.08 7.89 -0.10
N ILE A 80 2.30 7.46 -0.45
CA ILE A 80 2.98 6.33 0.22
C ILE A 80 3.27 6.59 1.69
N LYS A 81 3.69 7.82 2.04
CA LYS A 81 3.94 8.24 3.43
C LYS A 81 2.65 8.23 4.26
N ILE A 82 1.54 8.66 3.65
CA ILE A 82 0.21 8.65 4.28
C ILE A 82 -0.25 7.21 4.51
N SER A 83 -0.13 6.34 3.51
CA SER A 83 -0.48 4.92 3.64
C SER A 83 0.33 4.24 4.74
N LYS A 84 1.65 4.50 4.81
CA LYS A 84 2.49 3.97 5.88
C LYS A 84 2.08 4.49 7.26
N PHE A 85 1.79 5.78 7.38
CA PHE A 85 1.35 6.37 8.64
C PHE A 85 0.04 5.75 9.14
N LEU A 86 -0.91 5.51 8.23
CA LEU A 86 -2.16 4.83 8.56
C LEU A 86 -1.94 3.37 8.92
N ASP A 87 -1.06 2.66 8.21
CA ASP A 87 -0.68 1.28 8.54
C ASP A 87 -0.08 1.21 9.94
N ASP A 88 0.90 2.06 10.25
CA ASP A 88 1.54 2.12 11.57
C ASP A 88 0.53 2.42 12.70
N LEU A 89 -0.51 3.23 12.42
CA LEU A 89 -1.58 3.56 13.37
C LEU A 89 -2.54 2.39 13.59
N LEU A 90 -2.90 1.67 12.52
CA LEU A 90 -3.89 0.58 12.56
C LEU A 90 -3.26 -0.76 12.95
N ARG A 91 -1.94 -0.92 12.77
CA ARG A 91 -1.24 -2.20 12.94
C ARG A 91 -1.45 -2.84 14.31
N PRO A 92 -1.37 -2.12 15.44
CA PRO A 92 -1.60 -2.74 16.75
C PRO A 92 -3.02 -3.32 16.89
N LEU A 93 -4.03 -2.67 16.31
CA LEU A 93 -5.41 -3.15 16.33
C LEU A 93 -5.57 -4.41 15.49
N PHE A 94 -4.96 -4.41 14.29
CA PHE A 94 -4.95 -5.57 13.42
C PHE A 94 -4.25 -6.76 14.09
N ASP A 95 -3.06 -6.55 14.67
CA ASP A 95 -2.28 -7.60 15.31
C ASP A 95 -3.05 -8.21 16.51
N GLN A 96 -3.73 -7.38 17.30
CA GLN A 96 -4.58 -7.86 18.40
C GLN A 96 -5.74 -8.73 17.90
N MET A 97 -6.43 -8.32 16.83
CA MET A 97 -7.50 -9.12 16.23
C MET A 97 -6.98 -10.42 15.61
N ALA A 98 -5.80 -10.36 15.00
CA ALA A 98 -5.19 -11.49 14.30
C ALA A 98 -4.86 -12.65 15.25
N LEU A 99 -4.57 -12.38 16.53
CA LEU A 99 -4.28 -13.41 17.54
C LEU A 99 -5.33 -14.52 17.62
N ASN A 100 -6.61 -14.18 17.42
CA ASN A 100 -7.73 -15.11 17.58
C ASN A 100 -8.41 -15.49 16.25
N SER A 101 -8.08 -14.80 15.16
CA SER A 101 -8.77 -14.93 13.87
C SER A 101 -7.87 -15.39 12.74
N THR A 102 -6.55 -15.35 12.94
CA THR A 102 -5.58 -15.60 11.88
C THR A 102 -4.63 -16.70 12.28
N VAL A 103 -4.45 -17.65 11.35
CA VAL A 103 -3.37 -18.62 11.44
C VAL A 103 -2.11 -17.98 10.87
N THR A 104 -1.15 -17.70 11.75
CA THR A 104 0.14 -17.10 11.36
C THR A 104 1.15 -18.15 10.87
N SER A 105 0.91 -19.43 11.20
CA SER A 105 1.82 -20.53 10.93
C SER A 105 1.05 -21.82 10.62
N GLY A 106 1.28 -22.38 9.44
CA GLY A 106 0.67 -23.64 9.04
C GLY A 106 1.08 -24.81 9.95
N PHE A 107 2.30 -24.79 10.48
CA PHE A 107 2.78 -25.79 11.43
C PHE A 107 2.02 -25.73 12.75
N ASP A 108 1.75 -24.53 13.26
CA ASP A 108 1.03 -24.36 14.53
C ASP A 108 -0.44 -24.73 14.38
N LEU A 109 -1.05 -24.44 13.22
CA LEU A 109 -2.39 -24.93 12.89
C LEU A 109 -2.46 -26.46 12.89
N VAL A 110 -1.51 -27.14 12.24
CA VAL A 110 -1.50 -28.61 12.22
C VAL A 110 -1.36 -29.17 13.64
N LYS A 111 -0.49 -28.61 14.48
CA LYS A 111 -0.37 -29.03 15.89
C LYS A 111 -1.66 -28.83 16.67
N GLN A 112 -2.31 -27.68 16.53
CA GLN A 112 -3.58 -27.39 17.20
C GLN A 112 -4.68 -28.36 16.77
N LEU A 113 -4.78 -28.68 15.48
CA LEU A 113 -5.74 -29.67 14.96
C LEU A 113 -5.46 -31.08 15.49
N GLN A 114 -4.19 -31.49 15.55
CA GLN A 114 -3.80 -32.79 16.13
C GLN A 114 -4.13 -32.87 17.62
N GLN A 115 -3.87 -31.80 18.37
CA GLN A 115 -4.20 -31.74 19.79
C GLN A 115 -5.72 -31.76 20.01
N TRP A 116 -6.47 -31.02 19.20
CA TRP A 116 -7.93 -31.07 19.23
C TRP A 116 -8.45 -32.48 18.93
N ALA A 117 -7.92 -33.17 17.92
CA ALA A 117 -8.34 -34.53 17.60
C ALA A 117 -8.11 -35.51 18.77
N ARG A 118 -6.97 -35.44 19.47
CA ARG A 118 -6.69 -36.28 20.65
C ARG A 118 -7.58 -36.00 21.86
N ASN A 119 -8.12 -34.78 21.95
CA ASN A 119 -8.96 -34.38 23.08
C ASN A 119 -10.45 -34.69 22.86
N ASN A 120 -10.85 -35.01 21.62
CA ASN A 120 -12.26 -35.18 21.23
C ASN A 120 -12.57 -36.59 20.68
N PHE A 121 -11.57 -37.45 20.55
CA PHE A 121 -11.67 -38.86 20.15
C PHE A 121 -10.69 -39.68 20.99
#